data_AF-A0A534SXN6-F1
#
_entry.id   AF-A0A534SXN6-F1
#
_cell.length_a   1.000
_cell.length_b   1.000
_cell.length_c   1.000
_cell.angle_alpha   90.00
_cell.angle_beta   90.00
_cell.angle_gamma   90.00
#
_symmetry.space_group_name_H-M   'P 1'
#
loop_
_entity.id
_entity.type
_entity.pdbx_description
1 polymer ?
#
loop_
_entity_poly.entity_id
_entity_poly.type
_entity_poly.pdbx_seq_one_letter_code
_entity_poly.pdbx_strand_id
1 'polypeptide(L)'
;MSGGPTDRVQSRLARCFGLVFPELGPDEIPLASPASVGTWDSLASINLVAVIEEEFGIQVELEELEEMMSFATILDLVERRNGR
;
A
#
# COMPACT_ATOMS: atom_id res chain seq x y z
N MET A 1 -24.03 -7.06 -2.16
CA MET A 1 -22.73 -6.37 -2.10
C MET A 1 -21.67 -7.41 -2.44
N SER A 2 -21.36 -7.56 -3.73
CA SER A 2 -20.41 -8.57 -4.20
C SER A 2 -19.01 -7.96 -4.12
N GLY A 3 -18.32 -8.15 -3.00
CA GLY A 3 -16.90 -7.79 -2.90
C GLY A 3 -16.10 -8.72 -3.80
N GLY A 4 -15.70 -8.21 -4.97
CA GLY A 4 -14.82 -8.93 -5.90
C GLY A 4 -13.41 -9.12 -5.31
N PRO A 5 -12.53 -9.87 -5.99
CA PRO A 5 -11.15 -10.08 -5.56
C PRO A 5 -10.40 -8.76 -5.30
N THR A 6 -10.56 -7.78 -6.20
CA THR A 6 -10.01 -6.41 -6.13
C THR A 6 -10.41 -5.68 -4.85
N ASP A 7 -11.69 -5.75 -4.47
CA ASP A 7 -12.24 -5.07 -3.29
C ASP A 7 -11.59 -5.59 -1.98
N ARG A 8 -11.23 -6.89 -1.96
CA ARG A 8 -10.49 -7.48 -0.84
C ARG A 8 -9.03 -7.05 -0.79
N VAL A 9 -8.34 -7.00 -1.93
CA VAL A 9 -6.94 -6.55 -1.99
C VAL A 9 -6.84 -5.09 -1.57
N GLN A 10 -7.70 -4.23 -2.11
CA GLN A 10 -7.75 -2.81 -1.75
C GLN A 10 -8.02 -2.61 -0.26
N SER A 11 -8.98 -3.33 0.32
CA SER A 11 -9.29 -3.25 1.75
C SER A 11 -8.14 -3.70 2.65
N ARG A 12 -7.38 -4.72 2.22
CA ARG A 12 -6.18 -5.20 2.95
C ARG A 12 -5.06 -4.18 2.85
N LEU A 13 -4.80 -3.66 1.65
CA LEU A 13 -3.78 -2.65 1.44
C LEU A 13 -4.08 -1.38 2.26
N ALA A 14 -5.35 -0.96 2.31
CA ALA A 14 -5.75 0.18 3.13
C ALA A 14 -5.45 -0.03 4.62
N ARG A 15 -5.55 -1.27 5.12
CA ARG A 15 -5.12 -1.58 6.51
C ARG A 15 -3.62 -1.45 6.69
N CYS A 16 -2.80 -1.89 5.74
CA CYS A 16 -1.35 -1.69 5.78
C CYS A 16 -0.99 -0.21 5.90
N PHE A 17 -1.65 0.64 5.12
CA PHE A 17 -1.49 2.10 5.21
C PHE A 17 -1.88 2.63 6.59
N GLY A 18 -3.02 2.21 7.15
CA GLY A 18 -3.45 2.64 8.47
C GLY A 18 -2.54 2.19 9.62
N LEU A 19 -1.78 1.10 9.43
CA LEU A 19 -0.76 0.65 10.40
C LEU A 19 0.48 1.55 10.41
N VAL A 20 0.90 2.05 9.25
CA VAL A 20 2.10 2.89 9.11
C VAL A 20 1.79 4.38 9.27
N PHE A 21 0.62 4.81 8.82
CA PHE A 21 0.15 6.19 8.85
C PHE A 21 -1.14 6.29 9.69
N PRO A 22 -1.05 6.20 11.03
CA PRO A 22 -2.22 6.17 11.91
C PRO A 22 -3.03 7.48 11.91
N GLU A 23 -2.47 8.56 11.36
CA GLU A 23 -3.13 9.86 11.22
C GLU A 23 -4.07 9.94 10.00
N LEU A 24 -3.94 9.02 9.04
CA LEU A 24 -4.78 9.03 7.83
C LEU A 24 -6.13 8.38 8.09
N GLY A 25 -7.19 9.09 7.70
CA GLY A 25 -8.54 8.55 7.65
C GLY A 25 -8.77 7.57 6.49
N PRO A 26 -9.84 6.75 6.55
CA PRO A 26 -10.17 5.79 5.49
C PRO A 26 -10.32 6.40 4.09
N ASP A 27 -10.80 7.65 4.01
CA ASP A 27 -11.00 8.36 2.75
C ASP A 27 -9.71 9.02 2.22
N GLU A 28 -8.71 9.22 3.09
CA GLU A 28 -7.42 9.83 2.74
C GLU A 28 -6.41 8.79 2.25
N ILE A 29 -6.50 7.55 2.76
CA ILE A 29 -5.61 6.45 2.40
C ILE A 29 -5.54 6.20 0.88
N PRO A 30 -6.65 6.14 0.13
CA PRO A 30 -6.60 5.97 -1.32
C PRO A 30 -5.92 7.13 -2.08
N LEU A 31 -5.79 8.30 -1.44
CA LEU A 31 -5.18 9.52 -1.97
C LEU A 31 -3.77 9.75 -1.41
N ALA A 32 -3.26 8.82 -0.59
CA ALA A 32 -1.98 8.94 0.07
C ALA A 32 -0.83 8.89 -0.95
N SER A 33 0.11 9.81 -0.79
CA SER A 33 1.37 9.89 -1.51
C SER A 33 2.40 10.62 -0.65
N PRO A 34 3.70 10.52 -0.95
CA PRO A 34 4.72 11.33 -0.27
C PRO A 34 4.50 12.85 -0.38
N ALA A 35 3.73 13.31 -1.38
CA ALA A 35 3.37 14.71 -1.53
C ALA A 35 2.19 15.14 -0.64
N SER A 36 1.28 14.23 -0.30
CA SER A 36 0.10 14.52 0.54
C SER A 36 0.28 14.13 2.00
N VAL A 37 1.20 13.21 2.31
CA VAL A 37 1.45 12.68 3.65
C VAL A 37 2.82 13.13 4.12
N GLY A 38 2.86 14.18 4.95
CA GLY A 38 4.13 14.76 5.41
C GLY A 38 5.02 13.83 6.23
N THR A 39 4.44 12.78 6.83
CA THR A 39 5.16 11.72 7.57
C THR A 39 5.68 10.59 6.68
N TRP A 40 5.36 10.61 5.38
CA TRP A 40 5.82 9.62 4.43
C TRP A 40 7.24 9.95 3.96
N ASP A 41 8.20 9.61 4.81
CA ASP A 41 9.63 9.66 4.53
C ASP A 41 10.17 8.29 4.08
N SER A 42 11.50 8.17 3.94
CA SER A 42 12.15 6.90 3.56
C SER A 42 11.92 5.78 4.57
N LEU A 43 11.84 6.08 5.87
CA LEU A 43 11.61 5.08 6.92
C LEU A 43 10.16 4.57 6.85
N ALA A 44 9.21 5.47 6.65
CA ALA A 44 7.82 5.11 6.43
C ALA A 44 7.64 4.25 5.18
N SER A 45 8.33 4.55 4.07
CA SER A 45 8.33 3.70 2.87
C SER A 45 8.84 2.28 3.16
N ILE A 46 9.96 2.15 3.87
CA ILE A 46 10.52 0.83 4.23
C ILE A 46 9.54 0.06 5.13
N ASN A 47 8.94 0.72 6.12
CA ASN A 47 7.97 0.09 7.01
C ASN A 47 6.70 -0.34 6.25
N LEU A 48 6.20 0.52 5.35
CA LEU A 48 5.04 0.21 4.51
C LEU A 48 5.30 -1.01 3.64
N VAL A 49 6.48 -1.08 3.02
CA VAL A 49 6.89 -2.24 2.23
C VAL A 49 6.92 -3.50 3.08
N ALA A 50 7.57 -3.47 4.25
CA ALA A 50 7.63 -4.63 5.14
C ALA A 50 6.24 -5.15 5.55
N VAL A 51 5.30 -4.25 5.88
CA VAL A 51 3.93 -4.60 6.24
C VAL A 51 3.16 -5.19 5.05
N ILE A 52 3.39 -4.67 3.83
CA ILE A 52 2.78 -5.20 2.60
C ILE A 52 3.33 -6.59 2.27
N GLU A 53 4.65 -6.76 2.36
CA GLU A 53 5.30 -8.06 2.12
C GLU A 53 4.76 -9.12 3.08
N GLU A 54 4.63 -8.79 4.38
CA GLU A 54 4.06 -9.70 5.38
C GLU A 54 2.58 -10.01 5.10
N GLU A 55 1.75 -8.99 4.86
CA GLU A 55 0.31 -9.17 4.64
C GLU A 55 0.04 -9.99 3.37
N PHE A 56 0.76 -9.74 2.28
CA PHE A 56 0.48 -10.36 0.98
C PHE A 56 1.40 -11.54 0.63
N GLY A 57 2.44 -11.80 1.41
CA GLY A 57 3.42 -12.87 1.12
C GLY A 57 4.20 -12.62 -0.17
N ILE A 58 4.51 -11.36 -0.48
CA ILE A 58 5.25 -10.95 -1.68
C ILE A 58 6.63 -10.40 -1.27
N GLN A 59 7.54 -10.29 -2.24
CA GLN A 59 8.83 -9.61 -2.05
C GLN A 59 8.94 -8.42 -2.99
N VAL A 60 9.15 -7.22 -2.46
CA VAL A 60 9.28 -5.98 -3.22
C VAL A 60 10.76 -5.70 -3.46
N GLU A 61 11.13 -5.55 -4.73
CA GLU A 61 12.50 -5.22 -5.10
C GLU A 61 12.78 -3.73 -4.91
N LEU A 62 14.06 -3.36 -4.78
CA LEU A 62 14.47 -1.97 -4.56
C LEU A 62 14.03 -1.03 -5.69
N GLU A 63 14.05 -1.51 -6.93
CA GLU A 63 13.61 -0.74 -8.09
C GLU A 63 12.10 -0.46 -8.05
N GLU A 64 11.30 -1.39 -7.53
CA GLU A 64 9.86 -1.22 -7.39
C GLU A 64 9.51 -0.26 -6.24
N LEU A 65 10.34 -0.22 -5.20
CA LEU A 65 10.18 0.69 -4.07
C LEU A 65 10.25 2.17 -4.50
N GLU A 66 11.03 2.49 -5.54
CA GLU A 66 11.05 3.83 -6.14
C GLU A 66 9.74 4.18 -6.88
N GLU A 67 8.99 3.18 -7.35
CA GLU A 67 7.70 3.34 -8.03
C GLU A 67 6.50 3.35 -7.06
N MET A 68 6.72 2.97 -5.79
CA MET A 68 5.71 2.92 -4.71
C MET A 68 5.38 4.31 -4.13
N MET A 69 5.10 5.28 -4.99
CA MET A 69 4.87 6.68 -4.61
C MET A 69 3.39 7.03 -4.39
N SER A 70 2.49 6.05 -4.47
CA SER A 70 1.06 6.26 -4.24
C SER A 70 0.35 4.98 -3.87
N PHE A 71 -0.81 5.10 -3.22
CA PHE A 71 -1.69 3.96 -2.98
C PHE A 71 -2.04 3.19 -4.26
N ALA A 72 -2.31 3.92 -5.36
CA ALA A 72 -2.72 3.31 -6.62
C ALA A 72 -1.61 2.48 -7.28
N THR A 73 -0.36 2.96 -7.29
CA THR A 73 0.77 2.21 -7.87
C THR A 73 1.09 0.96 -7.06
N ILE A 74 0.98 1.05 -5.73
CA ILE A 74 1.16 -0.10 -4.85
C ILE A 74 0.02 -1.12 -5.03
N LEU A 75 -1.22 -0.66 -5.17
CA LEU A 75 -2.37 -1.54 -5.41
C LEU A 75 -2.17 -2.35 -6.70
N ASP A 76 -1.81 -1.70 -7.80
CA ASP A 76 -1.55 -2.37 -9.08
C ASP A 76 -0.45 -3.44 -8.96
N LEU A 77 0.65 -3.15 -8.26
CA LEU A 77 1.71 -4.11 -8.02
C LEU A 77 1.20 -5.35 -7.27
N VAL A 78 0.47 -5.12 -6.18
CA VAL A 78 -0.05 -6.19 -5.32
C VAL A 78 -1.07 -7.04 -6.07
N GLU A 79 -1.94 -6.43 -6.87
CA GLU A 79 -2.90 -7.15 -7.71
C GLU A 79 -2.21 -8.00 -8.78
N ARG A 80 -1.18 -7.48 -9.45
CA ARG A 80 -0.38 -8.24 -10.43
C ARG A 80 0.26 -9.48 -9.83
N ARG A 81 0.59 -9.46 -8.53
CA ARG A 81 1.20 -10.60 -7.82
C ARG A 81 0.18 -11.58 -7.25
N ASN A 82 -0.97 -11.11 -6.79
CA ASN A 82 -2.05 -11.97 -6.28
C ASN A 82 -2.92 -12.59 -7.37
N GLY A 83 -2.90 -12.05 -8.60
CA GLY A 83 -3.59 -12.61 -9.76
C GLY A 83 -2.84 -13.72 -10.50
N ARG A 84 -1.69 -14.16 -9.97
CA ARG A 84 -0.90 -15.30 -10.46
C ARG A 84 -1.15 -16.53 -9.60
#